data_AF-A0A3M7HMM6-F1
#
_entry.id   AF-A0A3M7HMM6-F1
#
_cell.length_a   1.000
_cell.length_b   1.000
_cell.length_c   1.000
_cell.angle_alpha   90.00
_cell.angle_beta   90.00
_cell.angle_gamma   90.00
#
_symmetry.space_group_name_H-M   'P 1'
#
loop_
_entity.id
_entity.type
_entity.pdbx_description
1 polymer ?
#
loop_
_entity_poly.entity_id
_entity_poly.type
_entity_poly.pdbx_seq_one_letter_code
_entity_poly.pdbx_strand_id
1 'polypeptide(L)'
;MADDPFHSAQSDLESLLQQARPLLTSYLRIRSSASSATSPELVEARQELEGTLTDLTADLQDLVDSVKAVEGDPARYGLSHAEVDRRRRLVGEVGREVEEMHSQLSTTIQTSDARKGGGSGLAHPDSFGAAADEDGDPLAGQDDGDDGYGEFEQQRQMEMMHEQDEALDGVFQTVGNLRLQADTMGRELEEQAEMLEDTENIADRVGGKLANGIKKVRYVIEKNEDRWSSCFIAVLIFVLILLLILVIVL
;
A
#
# COMPACT_ATOMS: atom_id res chain seq x y z
N MET A 1 12.19 2.32 27.21
CA MET A 1 10.98 2.51 26.39
C MET A 1 10.83 1.25 25.59
N ALA A 2 9.70 0.58 25.66
CA ALA A 2 9.45 -0.54 24.75
C ALA A 2 9.26 0.06 23.35
N ASP A 3 10.03 -0.41 22.37
CA ASP A 3 9.80 -0.04 20.97
C ASP A 3 8.38 -0.46 20.58
N ASP A 4 7.68 0.42 19.88
CA ASP A 4 6.31 0.14 19.42
C ASP A 4 6.34 -1.02 18.43
N PRO A 5 5.64 -2.15 18.73
CA PRO A 5 5.64 -3.32 17.86
C PRO A 5 5.10 -3.03 16.45
N PHE A 6 4.33 -1.94 16.29
CA PHE A 6 3.82 -1.51 14.99
C PHE A 6 4.94 -1.28 13.97
N HIS A 7 6.06 -0.67 14.37
CA HIS A 7 7.15 -0.37 13.43
C HIS A 7 7.88 -1.63 12.95
N SER A 8 7.97 -2.67 13.79
CA SER A 8 8.51 -3.97 13.37
C SER A 8 7.58 -4.60 12.34
N ALA A 9 6.29 -4.71 12.67
CA ALA A 9 5.29 -5.29 11.78
C ALA A 9 5.17 -4.51 10.46
N GLN A 10 5.32 -3.19 10.49
CA GLN A 10 5.43 -2.36 9.28
C GLN A 10 6.63 -2.76 8.42
N SER A 11 7.82 -2.91 9.02
CA SER A 11 9.03 -3.30 8.27
C SER A 11 8.89 -4.70 7.66
N ASP A 12 8.25 -5.61 8.38
CA ASP A 12 7.99 -6.99 7.93
C ASP A 12 7.00 -6.99 6.75
N LEU A 13 5.92 -6.21 6.85
CA LEU A 13 4.95 -5.99 5.78
C LEU A 13 5.60 -5.39 4.52
N GLU A 14 6.44 -4.36 4.69
CA GLU A 14 7.16 -3.72 3.58
C GLU A 14 8.12 -4.69 2.89
N SER A 15 8.81 -5.54 3.66
CA SER A 15 9.66 -6.62 3.13
C SER A 15 8.86 -7.64 2.33
N LEU A 16 7.69 -8.03 2.82
CA LEU A 16 6.83 -9.00 2.15
C LEU A 16 6.23 -8.42 0.85
N LEU A 17 5.85 -7.14 0.86
CA LEU A 17 5.47 -6.40 -0.35
C LEU A 17 6.59 -6.35 -1.40
N GLN A 18 7.82 -6.09 -0.97
CA GLN A 18 8.99 -6.08 -1.85
C GLN A 18 9.24 -7.45 -2.50
N GLN A 19 8.85 -8.55 -1.83
CA GLN A 19 8.92 -9.91 -2.36
C GLN A 19 7.74 -10.24 -3.29
N ALA A 20 6.52 -9.79 -2.97
CA ALA A 20 5.32 -10.07 -3.76
C ALA A 20 5.35 -9.41 -5.16
N ARG A 21 5.86 -8.17 -5.28
CA ARG A 21 5.95 -7.42 -6.55
C ARG A 21 6.69 -8.16 -7.68
N PRO A 22 7.92 -8.67 -7.49
CA PRO A 22 8.63 -9.43 -8.52
C PRO A 22 7.96 -10.78 -8.81
N LEU A 23 7.35 -11.43 -7.81
CA LEU A 23 6.58 -12.68 -8.02
C LEU A 23 5.39 -12.45 -8.95
N LEU A 24 4.61 -11.38 -8.71
CA LEU A 24 3.51 -10.98 -9.59
C LEU A 24 4.02 -10.73 -11.02
N THR A 25 5.09 -9.94 -11.17
CA THR A 25 5.66 -9.64 -12.49
C THR A 25 6.13 -10.91 -13.21
N SER A 26 6.77 -11.82 -12.49
CA SER A 26 7.21 -13.11 -13.03
C SER A 26 6.02 -13.96 -13.47
N TYR A 27 4.99 -14.05 -12.64
CA TYR A 27 3.76 -14.77 -12.93
C TYR A 27 3.02 -14.20 -14.14
N LEU A 28 2.84 -12.88 -14.24
CA LEU A 28 2.26 -12.21 -15.41
C LEU A 28 3.03 -12.55 -16.69
N ARG A 29 4.37 -12.54 -16.62
CA ARG A 29 5.25 -12.86 -17.74
C ARG A 29 5.12 -14.32 -18.15
N ILE A 30 5.26 -15.26 -17.21
CA ILE A 30 5.15 -16.72 -17.48
C ILE A 30 3.78 -17.01 -18.11
N ARG A 31 2.72 -16.42 -17.57
CA ARG A 31 1.37 -16.55 -18.09
C ARG A 31 1.20 -16.04 -19.52
N SER A 32 1.87 -14.94 -19.86
CA SER A 32 1.86 -14.41 -21.22
C SER A 32 2.61 -15.29 -22.23
N SER A 33 3.62 -16.03 -21.77
CA SER A 33 4.44 -16.92 -22.61
C SER A 33 4.00 -18.39 -22.61
N ALA A 34 3.20 -18.81 -21.62
CA ALA A 34 2.77 -20.18 -21.48
C ALA A 34 1.75 -20.56 -22.57
N SER A 35 1.93 -21.72 -23.18
CA SER A 35 1.01 -22.28 -24.19
C SER A 35 -0.25 -22.87 -23.57
N SER A 36 -0.18 -23.30 -22.31
CA SER A 36 -1.30 -23.86 -21.54
C SER A 36 -1.37 -23.22 -20.15
N ALA A 37 -2.60 -23.04 -19.65
CA ALA A 37 -2.87 -22.57 -18.29
C ALA A 37 -2.44 -23.57 -17.20
N THR A 38 -2.06 -24.80 -17.58
CA THR A 38 -1.65 -25.88 -16.68
C THR A 38 -0.15 -26.17 -16.74
N SER A 39 0.67 -25.25 -17.28
CA SER A 39 2.12 -25.46 -17.25
C SER A 39 2.63 -25.52 -15.80
N PRO A 40 3.52 -26.46 -15.48
CA PRO A 40 3.98 -26.65 -14.10
C PRO A 40 4.65 -25.39 -13.53
N GLU A 41 5.39 -24.64 -14.37
CA GLU A 41 6.01 -23.37 -13.99
C GLU A 41 4.97 -22.29 -13.65
N LEU A 42 3.82 -22.27 -14.34
CA LEU A 42 2.75 -21.31 -14.07
C LEU A 42 2.01 -21.66 -12.77
N VAL A 43 1.80 -22.95 -12.52
CA VAL A 43 1.19 -23.45 -11.28
C VAL A 43 2.08 -23.13 -10.08
N GLU A 44 3.38 -23.40 -10.17
CA GLU A 44 4.36 -23.10 -9.11
C GLU A 44 4.44 -21.59 -8.83
N ALA A 45 4.61 -20.78 -9.87
CA ALA A 45 4.65 -19.32 -9.73
C ALA A 45 3.35 -18.73 -9.17
N ARG A 46 2.20 -19.35 -9.49
CA ARG A 46 0.92 -18.98 -8.90
C ARG A 46 0.88 -19.31 -7.41
N GLN A 47 1.20 -20.54 -7.03
CA GLN A 47 1.14 -21.00 -5.65
C GLN A 47 2.07 -20.20 -4.73
N GLU A 48 3.27 -19.84 -5.22
CA GLU A 48 4.20 -18.98 -4.50
C GLU A 48 3.64 -17.56 -4.30
N LEU A 49 3.04 -16.98 -5.35
CA LEU A 49 2.39 -15.68 -5.26
C LEU A 49 1.17 -15.70 -4.33
N GLU A 50 0.34 -16.75 -4.39
CA GLU A 50 -0.83 -16.91 -3.54
C GLU A 50 -0.46 -17.05 -2.06
N GLY A 51 0.55 -17.86 -1.75
CA GLY A 51 1.06 -17.99 -0.38
C GLY A 51 1.54 -16.65 0.16
N THR A 52 2.38 -15.95 -0.60
CA THR A 52 2.91 -14.65 -0.17
C THR A 52 1.84 -13.58 -0.03
N LEU A 53 0.84 -13.55 -0.92
CA LEU A 53 -0.31 -12.64 -0.80
C LEU A 53 -1.21 -12.99 0.40
N THR A 54 -1.34 -14.28 0.74
CA THR A 54 -2.11 -14.72 1.92
C THR A 54 -1.43 -14.28 3.21
N ASP A 55 -0.12 -14.47 3.33
CA ASP A 55 0.67 -14.00 4.46
C ASP A 55 0.56 -12.46 4.58
N LEU A 56 0.67 -11.75 3.46
CA LEU A 56 0.57 -10.30 3.41
C LEU A 56 -0.81 -9.78 3.83
N THR A 57 -1.86 -10.51 3.46
CA THR A 57 -3.23 -10.21 3.85
C THR A 57 -3.44 -10.39 5.36
N ALA A 58 -2.86 -11.43 5.95
CA ALA A 58 -2.92 -11.67 7.38
C ALA A 58 -2.17 -10.60 8.19
N ASP A 59 -0.92 -10.29 7.80
CA ASP A 59 -0.13 -9.25 8.45
C ASP A 59 -0.78 -7.87 8.33
N LEU A 60 -1.35 -7.56 7.17
CA LEU A 60 -2.11 -6.34 6.97
C LEU A 60 -3.34 -6.28 7.88
N GLN A 61 -4.09 -7.37 8.03
CA GLN A 61 -5.26 -7.42 8.90
C GLN A 61 -4.89 -7.12 10.36
N ASP A 62 -3.81 -7.72 10.87
CA ASP A 62 -3.30 -7.45 12.21
C ASP A 62 -2.92 -5.98 12.40
N LEU A 63 -2.30 -5.36 11.39
CA LEU A 63 -1.99 -3.94 11.41
C LEU A 63 -3.25 -3.08 11.41
N VAL A 64 -4.28 -3.43 10.63
CA VAL A 64 -5.53 -2.66 10.63
C VAL A 64 -6.22 -2.73 12.00
N ASP A 65 -6.25 -3.90 12.61
CA ASP A 65 -6.81 -4.11 13.94
C ASP A 65 -6.01 -3.36 15.01
N SER A 66 -4.68 -3.29 14.86
CA SER A 66 -3.82 -2.49 15.74
C SER A 66 -4.13 -0.99 15.65
N VAL A 67 -4.37 -0.45 14.44
CA VAL A 67 -4.73 0.95 14.25
C VAL A 67 -6.08 1.23 14.88
N LYS A 68 -7.09 0.38 14.63
CA LYS A 68 -8.43 0.50 15.25
C LYS A 68 -8.39 0.49 16.77
N ALA A 69 -7.53 -0.33 17.37
CA ALA A 69 -7.38 -0.38 18.83
C ALA A 69 -6.84 0.94 19.40
N VAL A 70 -5.96 1.62 18.65
CA VAL A 70 -5.34 2.88 19.07
C VAL A 70 -6.21 4.10 18.75
N GLU A 71 -7.05 4.05 17.70
CA GLU A 71 -7.91 5.15 17.26
C GLU A 71 -8.80 5.73 18.36
N GLY A 72 -9.31 4.88 19.26
CA GLY A 72 -10.22 5.31 20.33
C GLY A 72 -9.55 6.11 21.45
N ASP A 73 -8.27 5.86 21.75
CA ASP A 73 -7.53 6.58 22.80
C ASP A 73 -6.02 6.60 22.51
N PRO A 74 -5.54 7.44 21.56
CA PRO A 74 -4.13 7.50 21.19
C PRO A 74 -3.22 7.91 22.36
N ALA A 75 -3.72 8.72 23.28
CA ALA A 75 -2.97 9.24 24.42
C ALA A 75 -2.59 8.13 25.41
N ARG A 76 -3.42 7.10 25.56
CA ARG A 76 -3.13 5.92 26.38
C ARG A 76 -1.90 5.15 25.90
N TYR A 77 -1.64 5.17 24.60
CA TYR A 77 -0.51 4.51 23.96
C TYR A 77 0.69 5.44 23.76
N GLY A 78 0.60 6.69 24.20
CA GLY A 78 1.65 7.70 24.00
C GLY A 78 1.80 8.13 22.54
N LEU A 79 0.77 7.92 21.71
CA LEU A 79 0.77 8.21 20.29
C LEU A 79 0.10 9.56 20.01
N SER A 80 0.65 10.30 19.05
CA SER A 80 0.03 11.53 18.55
C SER A 80 -1.06 11.21 17.53
N HIS A 81 -2.10 12.04 17.41
CA HIS A 81 -3.11 11.88 16.34
C HIS A 81 -2.47 11.80 14.95
N ALA A 82 -1.46 12.65 14.69
CA ALA A 82 -0.71 12.63 13.44
C ALA A 82 0.03 11.31 13.17
N GLU A 83 0.41 10.55 14.22
CA GLU A 83 1.00 9.22 14.05
C GLU A 83 -0.07 8.19 13.71
N VAL A 84 -1.22 8.21 14.39
CA VAL A 84 -2.35 7.33 14.06
C VAL A 84 -2.81 7.54 12.61
N ASP A 85 -2.87 8.79 12.16
CA ASP A 85 -3.23 9.12 10.77
C ASP A 85 -2.20 8.60 9.76
N ARG A 86 -0.91 8.64 10.09
CA ARG A 86 0.15 8.02 9.25
C ARG A 86 -0.05 6.52 9.15
N ARG A 87 -0.33 5.84 10.27
CA ARG A 87 -0.57 4.39 10.28
C ARG A 87 -1.80 4.01 9.46
N ARG A 88 -2.88 4.79 9.58
CA ARG A 88 -4.11 4.60 8.79
C ARG A 88 -3.83 4.74 7.29
N ARG A 89 -3.06 5.76 6.87
CA ARG A 89 -2.67 5.96 5.47
C ARG A 89 -1.86 4.79 4.92
N LEU A 90 -0.84 4.35 5.66
CA LEU A 90 -0.02 3.21 5.28
C LEU A 90 -0.88 1.96 5.03
N VAL A 91 -1.73 1.61 6.01
CA VAL A 91 -2.61 0.45 5.93
C VAL A 91 -3.58 0.56 4.74
N GLY A 92 -4.12 1.75 4.46
CA GLY A 92 -5.00 1.98 3.31
C GLY A 92 -4.29 1.87 1.96
N GLU A 93 -3.06 2.40 1.85
CA GLU A 93 -2.25 2.32 0.63
C GLU A 93 -1.86 0.87 0.33
N VAL A 94 -1.30 0.17 1.32
CA VAL A 94 -0.91 -1.24 1.19
C VAL A 94 -2.13 -2.11 0.91
N GLY A 95 -3.25 -1.86 1.58
CA GLY A 95 -4.50 -2.59 1.32
C GLY A 95 -4.99 -2.48 -0.11
N ARG A 96 -4.94 -1.27 -0.70
CA ARG A 96 -5.26 -1.08 -2.12
C ARG A 96 -4.31 -1.83 -3.04
N GLU A 97 -3.01 -1.81 -2.75
CA GLU A 97 -2.01 -2.50 -3.57
C GLU A 97 -2.24 -4.02 -3.53
N VAL A 98 -2.46 -4.60 -2.35
CA VAL A 98 -2.77 -6.03 -2.18
C VAL A 98 -4.04 -6.43 -2.92
N GLU A 99 -5.10 -5.63 -2.80
CA GLU A 99 -6.35 -5.85 -3.54
C GLU A 99 -6.12 -5.83 -5.06
N GLU A 100 -5.31 -4.89 -5.56
CA GLU A 100 -4.97 -4.82 -6.98
C GLU A 100 -4.22 -6.08 -7.44
N MET A 101 -3.25 -6.56 -6.66
CA MET A 101 -2.51 -7.80 -6.96
C MET A 101 -3.44 -9.02 -7.02
N HIS A 102 -4.36 -9.16 -6.06
CA HIS A 102 -5.38 -10.22 -6.08
C HIS A 102 -6.32 -10.11 -7.29
N SER A 103 -6.76 -8.89 -7.63
CA SER A 103 -7.63 -8.65 -8.79
C SER A 103 -6.94 -9.01 -10.11
N GLN A 104 -5.64 -8.70 -10.25
CA GLN A 104 -4.86 -9.04 -11.45
C GLN A 104 -4.63 -10.56 -11.59
N LEU A 105 -4.44 -11.25 -10.45
CA LEU A 105 -4.38 -12.71 -10.40
C LEU A 105 -5.72 -13.30 -10.89
N SER A 106 -6.83 -12.91 -10.27
CA SER A 106 -8.19 -13.40 -10.56
C SER A 106 -8.64 -13.14 -11.99
N THR A 107 -8.49 -11.89 -12.47
CA THR A 107 -8.94 -11.48 -13.81
C THR A 107 -8.40 -12.43 -14.86
N THR A 108 -7.16 -12.85 -14.70
CA THR A 108 -6.55 -13.60 -15.78
C THR A 108 -6.83 -15.10 -15.70
N ILE A 109 -7.13 -15.63 -14.50
CA ILE A 109 -7.73 -16.95 -14.34
C ILE A 109 -9.08 -17.00 -15.07
N GLN A 110 -9.92 -15.99 -14.85
CA GLN A 110 -11.21 -15.87 -15.56
C GLN A 110 -11.03 -15.74 -17.07
N THR A 111 -10.02 -15.00 -17.56
CA THR A 111 -9.75 -14.93 -19.00
C THR A 111 -9.25 -16.26 -19.60
N SER A 112 -8.58 -17.12 -18.82
CA SER A 112 -8.21 -18.46 -19.31
C SER A 112 -9.41 -19.38 -19.45
N ASP A 113 -10.36 -19.35 -18.50
CA ASP A 113 -11.56 -20.19 -18.58
C ASP A 113 -12.50 -19.74 -19.71
N ALA A 114 -12.63 -18.44 -19.94
CA ALA A 114 -13.40 -17.91 -21.06
C ALA A 114 -12.85 -18.35 -22.43
N ARG A 115 -11.53 -18.50 -22.57
CA ARG A 115 -10.89 -19.02 -23.80
C ARG A 115 -11.11 -20.52 -23.99
N LYS A 116 -11.25 -21.29 -22.90
CA LYS A 116 -11.59 -22.72 -22.93
C LYS A 116 -13.08 -22.94 -23.25
N GLY A 117 -13.97 -22.11 -22.69
CA GLY A 117 -15.43 -22.22 -22.88
C GLY A 117 -15.96 -21.75 -24.23
N GLY A 118 -15.22 -20.90 -24.96
CA GLY A 118 -15.57 -20.45 -26.31
C GLY A 118 -15.08 -21.38 -27.45
N GLY A 119 -14.36 -22.45 -27.12
CA GLY A 119 -13.63 -23.30 -28.06
C GLY A 119 -14.34 -24.60 -28.46
N SER A 120 -15.65 -24.60 -28.67
CA SER A 120 -16.36 -25.74 -29.31
C SER A 120 -16.12 -25.77 -30.83
N GLY A 121 -14.88 -25.69 -31.31
CA GLY A 121 -14.67 -25.66 -32.76
C GLY A 121 -13.25 -25.56 -33.32
N LEU A 122 -12.19 -25.74 -32.54
CA LEU A 122 -10.87 -25.92 -33.14
C LEU A 122 -10.62 -27.41 -33.31
N ALA A 123 -11.09 -27.91 -34.45
CA ALA A 123 -10.80 -29.24 -34.97
C ALA A 123 -9.29 -29.51 -34.88
N HIS A 124 -8.94 -30.68 -34.33
CA HIS A 124 -7.59 -31.23 -34.38
C HIS A 124 -7.08 -31.20 -35.84
N PRO A 125 -5.86 -30.70 -36.10
CA PRO A 125 -5.29 -30.67 -37.45
C PRO A 125 -5.05 -32.06 -38.05
N ASP A 126 -5.16 -33.14 -37.26
CA ASP A 126 -5.07 -34.52 -37.73
C ASP A 126 -6.33 -35.02 -38.48
N SER A 127 -7.39 -34.20 -38.56
CA SER A 127 -8.60 -34.52 -39.35
C SER A 127 -8.45 -34.28 -40.86
N PHE A 128 -7.34 -33.74 -41.36
CA PHE A 128 -7.16 -33.43 -42.79
C PHE A 128 -6.56 -34.58 -43.63
N GLY A 129 -6.41 -35.78 -43.06
CA GLY A 129 -5.84 -36.94 -43.75
C GLY A 129 -6.84 -37.95 -44.34
N ALA A 130 -8.13 -37.89 -44.02
CA ALA A 130 -9.05 -39.00 -44.26
C ALA A 130 -10.15 -38.73 -45.32
N ALA A 131 -9.78 -38.14 -46.46
CA ALA A 131 -10.70 -37.96 -47.59
C ALA A 131 -10.02 -38.19 -48.94
N ALA A 132 -9.33 -39.32 -49.09
CA ALA A 132 -9.00 -39.91 -50.39
C ALA A 132 -8.60 -41.37 -50.18
N ASP A 133 -9.56 -42.28 -50.32
CA ASP A 133 -9.48 -43.48 -51.17
C ASP A 133 -10.49 -44.53 -50.71
N GLU A 134 -11.56 -44.68 -51.52
CA GLU A 134 -12.29 -45.92 -51.68
C GLU A 134 -11.31 -46.97 -52.24
N ASP A 135 -10.80 -47.86 -51.41
CA ASP A 135 -10.69 -49.31 -51.68
C ASP A 135 -9.79 -50.03 -50.65
N GLY A 136 -10.40 -50.96 -49.91
CA GLY A 136 -9.82 -52.26 -49.52
C GLY A 136 -8.76 -52.33 -48.41
N ASP A 137 -9.17 -52.71 -47.19
CA ASP A 137 -8.55 -53.80 -46.39
C ASP A 137 -9.44 -54.17 -45.16
N PRO A 138 -9.95 -55.41 -45.00
CA PRO A 138 -10.72 -55.82 -43.82
C PRO A 138 -9.85 -56.19 -42.59
N LEU A 139 -8.54 -55.97 -42.61
CA LEU A 139 -7.59 -56.43 -41.58
C LEU A 139 -6.84 -55.34 -40.80
N ALA A 140 -7.25 -54.07 -40.88
CA ALA A 140 -6.76 -53.05 -39.96
C ALA A 140 -7.42 -53.24 -38.58
N GLY A 141 -6.77 -54.06 -37.76
CA GLY A 141 -7.18 -54.39 -36.41
C GLY A 141 -7.39 -53.16 -35.54
N GLN A 142 -8.54 -53.15 -34.86
CA GLN A 142 -8.70 -52.86 -33.44
C GLN A 142 -7.48 -52.20 -32.77
N ASP A 143 -7.49 -50.88 -32.72
CA ASP A 143 -6.72 -50.09 -31.74
C ASP A 143 -7.67 -49.13 -31.02
N ASP A 144 -8.75 -49.70 -30.45
CA ASP A 144 -9.59 -49.05 -29.40
C ASP A 144 -8.85 -49.14 -28.05
N GLY A 145 -7.62 -48.63 -28.01
CA GLY A 145 -6.69 -48.79 -26.88
C GLY A 145 -6.38 -47.52 -26.10
N ASP A 146 -6.69 -46.33 -26.64
CA ASP A 146 -6.08 -45.08 -26.17
C ASP A 146 -7.07 -44.04 -25.60
N ASP A 147 -8.38 -44.27 -25.69
CA ASP A 147 -9.38 -43.29 -25.21
C ASP A 147 -9.43 -43.18 -23.67
N GLY A 148 -9.12 -44.27 -22.95
CA GLY A 148 -9.17 -44.28 -21.48
C GLY A 148 -8.04 -43.52 -20.80
N TYR A 149 -6.87 -43.40 -21.46
CA TYR A 149 -5.72 -42.69 -20.89
C TYR A 149 -5.89 -41.17 -21.02
N GLY A 150 -6.41 -40.71 -22.16
CA GLY A 150 -6.76 -39.30 -22.37
C GLY A 150 -7.88 -38.81 -21.45
N GLU A 151 -8.94 -39.61 -21.23
CA GLU A 151 -10.01 -39.26 -20.29
C GLU A 151 -9.53 -39.19 -18.84
N PHE A 152 -8.65 -40.12 -18.43
CA PHE A 152 -8.08 -40.14 -17.08
C PHE A 152 -7.15 -38.94 -16.85
N GLU A 153 -6.32 -38.56 -17.83
CA GLU A 153 -5.49 -37.35 -17.75
C GLU A 153 -6.32 -36.06 -17.72
N GLN A 154 -7.42 -36.00 -18.48
CA GLN A 154 -8.35 -34.88 -18.47
C GLN A 154 -9.08 -34.76 -17.12
N GLN A 155 -9.55 -35.88 -16.54
CA GLN A 155 -10.17 -35.88 -15.21
C GLN A 155 -9.18 -35.42 -14.14
N ARG A 156 -7.94 -35.91 -14.19
CA ARG A 156 -6.88 -35.50 -13.25
C ARG A 156 -6.51 -34.03 -13.40
N GLN A 157 -6.54 -33.49 -14.62
CA GLN A 157 -6.37 -32.05 -14.86
C GLN A 157 -7.54 -31.22 -14.32
N MET A 158 -8.77 -31.70 -14.46
CA MET A 158 -9.95 -31.01 -13.91
C MET A 158 -9.94 -31.01 -12.39
N GLU A 159 -9.59 -32.13 -11.76
CA GLU A 159 -9.51 -32.25 -10.30
C GLU A 159 -8.42 -31.32 -9.73
N MET A 160 -7.24 -31.29 -10.36
CA MET A 160 -6.16 -30.39 -9.97
C MET A 160 -6.54 -28.91 -10.15
N MET A 161 -7.27 -28.53 -11.20
CA MET A 161 -7.80 -27.16 -11.36
C MET A 161 -8.80 -26.81 -10.26
N HIS A 162 -9.70 -27.74 -9.93
CA HIS A 162 -10.76 -27.53 -8.96
C HIS A 162 -10.24 -27.32 -7.53
N GLU A 163 -9.21 -28.09 -7.13
CA GLU A 163 -8.53 -27.90 -5.84
C GLU A 163 -7.86 -26.52 -5.72
N GLN A 164 -7.32 -26.02 -6.84
CA GLN A 164 -6.65 -24.72 -6.86
C GLN A 164 -7.64 -23.54 -6.92
N ASP A 165 -8.84 -23.73 -7.47
CA ASP A 165 -9.88 -22.69 -7.47
C ASP A 165 -10.64 -22.60 -6.14
N GLU A 166 -10.80 -23.71 -5.41
CA GLU A 166 -11.47 -23.71 -4.11
C GLU A 166 -10.65 -22.95 -3.03
N ALA A 167 -9.32 -22.96 -3.14
CA ALA A 167 -8.44 -22.15 -2.30
C ALA A 167 -8.61 -20.63 -2.54
N LEU A 168 -8.95 -20.23 -3.77
CA LEU A 168 -9.15 -18.83 -4.11
C LEU A 168 -10.41 -18.26 -3.42
N ASP A 169 -11.50 -19.03 -3.35
CA ASP A 169 -12.78 -18.57 -2.81
C ASP A 169 -12.71 -18.21 -1.31
N GLY A 170 -11.89 -18.95 -0.54
CA GLY A 170 -11.66 -18.69 0.89
C GLY A 170 -10.86 -17.42 1.18
N VAL A 171 -9.88 -17.09 0.34
CA VAL A 171 -9.05 -15.87 0.48
C VAL A 171 -9.84 -14.62 0.06
N PHE A 172 -10.76 -14.75 -0.90
CA PHE A 172 -11.58 -13.63 -1.38
C PHE A 172 -12.54 -13.06 -0.34
N GLN A 173 -13.04 -13.86 0.59
CA GLN A 173 -13.88 -13.34 1.68
C GLN A 173 -13.08 -12.41 2.60
N THR A 174 -11.81 -12.72 2.85
CA THR A 174 -10.91 -11.93 3.71
C THR A 174 -10.48 -10.63 3.02
N VAL A 175 -10.09 -10.70 1.75
CA VAL A 175 -9.71 -9.51 0.94
C VAL A 175 -10.92 -8.59 0.71
N GLY A 176 -12.11 -9.15 0.47
CA GLY A 176 -13.35 -8.37 0.32
C GLY A 176 -13.73 -7.58 1.58
N ASN A 177 -13.47 -8.14 2.77
CA ASN A 177 -13.64 -7.44 4.03
C ASN A 177 -12.59 -6.35 4.24
N LEU A 178 -11.33 -6.61 3.84
CA LEU A 178 -10.26 -5.60 3.85
C LEU A 178 -10.56 -4.44 2.90
N ARG A 179 -11.12 -4.69 1.71
CA ARG A 179 -11.57 -3.65 0.78
C ARG A 179 -12.56 -2.69 1.44
N LEU A 180 -13.59 -3.22 2.10
CA LEU A 180 -14.59 -2.39 2.78
C LEU A 180 -13.94 -1.56 3.90
N GLN A 181 -12.97 -2.14 4.60
CA GLN A 181 -12.26 -1.53 5.71
C GLN A 181 -11.28 -0.44 5.25
N ALA A 182 -10.48 -0.72 4.22
CA ALA A 182 -9.54 0.21 3.60
C ALA A 182 -10.27 1.34 2.87
N ASP A 183 -11.41 1.07 2.23
CA ASP A 183 -12.24 2.10 1.56
C ASP A 183 -12.95 3.02 2.57
N THR A 184 -13.38 2.47 3.72
CA THR A 184 -13.93 3.28 4.82
C THR A 184 -12.85 4.18 5.43
N MET A 185 -11.66 3.62 5.71
CA MET A 185 -10.52 4.39 6.22
C MET A 185 -10.00 5.42 5.21
N GLY A 186 -9.99 5.09 3.92
CA GLY A 186 -9.53 5.96 2.83
C GLY A 186 -10.44 7.17 2.63
N ARG A 187 -11.77 6.97 2.67
CA ARG A 187 -12.75 8.08 2.57
C ARG A 187 -12.70 9.01 3.78
N GLU A 188 -12.52 8.49 5.00
CA GLU A 188 -12.33 9.31 6.20
C GLU A 188 -11.01 10.11 6.15
N LEU A 189 -9.98 9.59 5.48
CA LEU A 189 -8.71 10.30 5.27
C LEU A 189 -8.80 11.40 4.21
N GLU A 190 -9.62 11.23 3.17
CA GLU A 190 -9.88 12.27 2.17
C GLU A 190 -10.67 13.43 2.79
N GLU A 191 -11.67 13.15 3.64
CA GLU A 191 -12.36 14.16 4.46
C GLU A 191 -11.42 14.86 5.47
N GLN A 192 -10.41 14.17 6.00
CA GLN A 192 -9.44 14.77 6.92
C GLN A 192 -8.25 15.45 6.23
N ALA A 193 -7.98 15.17 4.95
CA ALA A 193 -7.05 15.93 4.13
C ALA A 193 -7.58 17.35 3.86
N GLU A 194 -8.91 17.52 3.78
CA GLU A 194 -9.57 18.83 3.75
C GLU A 194 -9.35 19.61 5.07
N MET A 195 -9.25 18.94 6.23
CA MET A 195 -8.89 19.57 7.51
C MET A 195 -7.37 19.85 7.69
N LEU A 196 -6.51 19.28 6.85
CA LEU A 196 -5.07 19.58 6.88
C LEU A 196 -4.73 20.95 6.27
N GLU A 197 -5.54 21.43 5.32
CA GLU A 197 -5.48 22.83 4.85
C GLU A 197 -5.77 23.80 6.00
N ASP A 198 -6.70 23.46 6.90
CA ASP A 198 -6.98 24.24 8.10
C ASP A 198 -5.82 24.22 9.11
N THR A 199 -5.07 23.12 9.20
CA THR A 199 -3.92 23.02 10.10
C THR A 199 -2.72 23.82 9.58
N GLU A 200 -2.49 23.84 8.27
CA GLU A 200 -1.48 24.67 7.61
C GLU A 200 -1.83 26.17 7.72
N ASN A 201 -3.11 26.51 7.56
CA ASN A 201 -3.65 27.86 7.81
C ASN A 201 -3.50 28.30 9.29
N ILE A 202 -3.69 27.39 10.26
CA ILE A 202 -3.47 27.67 11.68
C ILE A 202 -1.97 27.87 11.96
N ALA A 203 -1.09 27.04 11.39
CA ALA A 203 0.35 27.17 11.52
C ALA A 203 0.86 28.52 10.97
N ASP A 204 0.37 28.95 9.80
CA ASP A 204 0.68 30.25 9.21
C ASP A 204 0.15 31.41 10.07
N ARG A 205 -1.06 31.27 10.62
CA ARG A 205 -1.65 32.28 11.51
C ARG A 205 -0.90 32.40 12.83
N VAL A 206 -0.40 31.29 13.37
CA VAL A 206 0.46 31.25 14.56
C VAL A 206 1.84 31.82 14.23
N GLY A 207 2.43 31.46 13.08
CA GLY A 207 3.70 32.00 12.59
C GLY A 207 3.67 33.52 12.42
N GLY A 208 2.60 34.05 11.83
CA GLY A 208 2.40 35.50 11.68
C GLY A 208 2.23 36.24 13.01
N LYS A 209 1.50 35.65 13.97
CA LYS A 209 1.35 36.22 15.32
C LYS A 209 2.66 36.16 16.13
N LEU A 210 3.41 35.06 16.01
CA LEU A 210 4.72 34.89 16.64
C LEU A 210 5.73 35.90 16.09
N ALA A 211 5.81 36.07 14.76
CA ALA A 211 6.69 37.04 14.12
C ALA A 211 6.37 38.48 14.55
N ASN A 212 5.08 38.82 14.66
CA ASN A 212 4.64 40.12 15.19
C ASN A 212 4.95 40.28 16.69
N GLY A 213 4.86 39.21 17.47
CA GLY A 213 5.28 39.16 18.87
C GLY A 213 6.77 39.45 19.02
N ILE A 214 7.62 38.77 18.24
CA ILE A 214 9.08 38.96 18.22
C ILE A 214 9.44 40.39 17.81
N LYS A 215 8.76 40.96 16.81
CA LYS A 215 8.94 42.37 16.42
C LYS A 215 8.60 43.35 17.55
N LYS A 216 7.50 43.12 18.27
CA LYS A 216 7.14 43.94 19.44
C LYS A 216 8.15 43.82 20.57
N VAL A 217 8.63 42.61 20.86
CA VAL A 217 9.69 42.37 21.86
C VAL A 217 10.95 43.14 21.49
N ARG A 218 11.40 43.05 20.24
CA ARG A 218 12.58 43.78 19.75
C ARG A 218 12.40 45.30 19.84
N TYR A 219 11.24 45.80 19.46
CA TYR A 219 10.90 47.23 19.59
C TYR A 219 10.91 47.71 21.05
N VAL A 220 10.44 46.87 21.98
CA VAL A 220 10.45 47.19 23.42
C VAL A 220 11.87 47.20 23.97
N ILE A 221 12.74 46.27 23.55
CA ILE A 221 14.15 46.23 23.97
C ILE A 221 14.86 47.51 23.51
N GLU A 222 14.76 47.84 22.21
CA GLU A 222 15.43 49.00 21.61
C GLU A 222 14.97 50.33 22.24
N LYS A 223 13.66 50.49 22.46
CA LYS A 223 13.09 51.69 23.08
C LYS A 223 13.39 51.81 24.58
N ASN A 224 13.68 50.69 25.25
CA ASN A 224 14.12 50.69 26.64
C ASN A 224 15.60 51.09 26.71
N GLU A 225 16.47 50.48 25.90
CA GLU A 225 17.90 50.81 25.87
C GLU A 225 18.18 52.30 25.60
N ASP A 226 17.50 52.90 24.62
CA ASP A 226 17.69 54.31 24.26
C ASP A 226 17.33 55.29 25.38
N ARG A 227 16.29 54.98 26.17
CA ARG A 227 15.82 55.88 27.24
C ARG A 227 16.76 55.91 28.43
N TRP A 228 17.33 54.77 28.79
CA TRP A 228 18.25 54.69 29.91
C TRP A 228 19.64 55.23 29.54
N SER A 229 20.11 54.93 28.31
CA SER A 229 21.36 55.48 27.79
C SER A 229 21.30 57.01 27.64
N SER A 230 20.22 57.55 27.06
CA SER A 230 20.06 59.00 26.90
C SER A 230 19.94 59.74 28.24
N CYS A 231 19.26 59.16 29.23
CA CYS A 231 19.17 59.72 30.58
C CYS A 231 20.54 59.78 31.26
N PHE A 232 21.32 58.69 31.15
CA PHE A 232 22.66 58.63 31.74
C PHE A 232 23.62 59.67 31.12
N ILE A 233 23.58 59.84 29.79
CA ILE A 233 24.38 60.85 29.08
C ILE A 233 23.99 62.27 29.52
N ALA A 234 22.68 62.57 29.64
CA ALA A 234 22.21 63.87 30.07
C ALA A 234 22.68 64.22 31.50
N VAL A 235 22.65 63.24 32.42
CA VAL A 235 23.15 63.41 33.79
C VAL A 235 24.66 63.69 33.81
N LEU A 236 25.45 62.95 33.02
CA LEU A 236 26.90 63.18 32.92
C LEU A 236 27.24 64.58 32.40
N ILE A 237 26.52 65.08 31.39
CA ILE A 237 26.71 66.43 30.85
C ILE A 237 26.38 67.49 31.92
N PHE A 238 25.29 67.31 32.67
CA PHE A 238 24.90 68.24 33.72
C PHE A 238 25.96 68.33 34.83
N VAL A 239 26.51 67.19 35.27
CA VAL A 239 27.60 67.13 36.25
C VAL A 239 28.85 67.84 35.71
N LEU A 240 29.19 67.64 34.44
CA LEU A 240 30.32 68.31 33.81
C LEU A 240 30.15 69.83 33.77
N ILE A 241 28.94 70.32 33.46
CA ILE A 241 28.64 71.77 33.48
C ILE A 241 28.79 72.33 34.89
N LEU A 242 28.28 71.63 35.92
CA LEU A 242 28.45 72.05 37.31
C LEU A 242 29.91 72.13 37.74
N LEU A 243 30.73 71.13 37.35
CA LEU A 243 32.18 71.17 37.61
C LEU A 243 32.85 72.33 36.89
N LEU A 244 32.47 72.63 35.65
CA LEU A 244 33.00 73.76 34.88
C LEU A 244 32.67 75.10 35.56
N ILE A 245 31.41 75.30 35.97
CA ILE A 245 31.00 76.50 36.70
C ILE A 245 31.78 76.63 38.02
N LEU A 246 31.91 75.54 38.77
CA LEU A 246 32.66 75.54 40.03
C LEU A 246 34.12 75.95 39.83
N VAL A 247 34.76 75.47 38.75
CA VAL A 247 36.15 75.84 38.40
C VAL A 247 36.29 77.29 37.91
N ILE A 248 35.27 77.87 37.28
CA ILE A 248 35.31 79.28 36.86
C ILE A 248 35.06 80.24 38.03
N VAL A 249 34.22 79.84 38.98
CA VAL A 249 33.84 80.67 40.13
C VAL A 249 34.92 80.65 41.23
N LEU A 250 35.68 79.56 41.34
CA LEU A 250 36.73 79.35 42.34
C LEU A 250 38.10 79.74 41.80
#